data_AF-A0A0U2YQZ8-F1
#
_entry.id   AF-A0A0U2YQZ8-F1
#
_cell.length_a   1.000
_cell.length_b   1.000
_cell.length_c   1.000
_cell.angle_alpha   90.00
_cell.angle_beta   90.00
_cell.angle_gamma   90.00
#
_symmetry.space_group_name_H-M   'P 1'
#
loop_
_entity.id
_entity.type
_entity.pdbx_description
1 polymer ?
#
loop_
_entity_poly.entity_id
_entity_poly.type
_entity_poly.pdbx_seq_one_letter_code
_entity_poly.pdbx_strand_id
1 'polypeptide(L)' 'VPDALSERSRLIMVYAMCGFANLGSVGIMIAGVSAMIPERRAEVVELSLKALVSGTIASGMTGAVVGLLPSLV' A
#
# COMPACT_ATOMS: atom_id res chain seq x y z
N VAL A 1 -1.80 2.37 -24.20
CA VAL A 1 -1.61 1.07 -24.86
C VAL A 1 -2.55 0.08 -24.19
N PRO A 2 -3.78 -0.09 -24.71
CA PRO A 2 -4.52 -1.32 -24.43
C PRO A 2 -3.59 -2.46 -24.86
N ASP A 3 -3.41 -3.49 -24.04
CA ASP A 3 -2.50 -4.64 -24.25
C ASP A 3 -1.04 -4.49 -23.77
N ALA A 4 -0.72 -3.50 -22.93
CA ALA A 4 0.62 -3.45 -22.30
C ALA A 4 0.87 -4.61 -21.30
N LEU A 5 -0.19 -5.20 -20.73
CA LEU A 5 -0.11 -6.26 -19.72
C LEU A 5 -0.99 -7.44 -20.16
N SER A 6 -0.50 -8.67 -19.94
CA SER A 6 -1.34 -9.87 -20.03
C SER A 6 -2.47 -9.82 -19.00
N GLU A 7 -3.55 -10.57 -19.25
CA GLU A 7 -4.67 -10.69 -18.32
C GLU A 7 -4.21 -11.07 -16.90
N ARG A 8 -3.25 -12.00 -16.83
CA ARG A 8 -2.57 -12.36 -15.58
C ARG A 8 -1.94 -11.17 -14.87
N SER A 9 -1.08 -10.44 -15.56
CA SER A 9 -0.38 -9.31 -14.96
C SER A 9 -1.34 -8.19 -14.59
N ARG A 10 -2.42 -8.00 -15.36
CA ARG A 10 -3.48 -7.03 -15.04
C ARG A 10 -4.16 -7.37 -13.72
N LEU A 11 -4.55 -8.62 -13.50
CA LEU A 11 -5.17 -9.05 -12.24
C LEU A 11 -4.23 -8.87 -11.05
N ILE A 12 -2.96 -9.30 -11.17
CA ILE A 12 -1.95 -9.11 -10.12
C ILE A 12 -1.81 -7.62 -9.77
N MET A 13 -1.70 -6.75 -10.79
CA MET A 13 -1.55 -5.31 -10.59
C MET A 13 -2.77 -4.66 -9.95
N VAL A 14 -3.99 -5.07 -10.31
CA VAL A 14 -5.21 -4.55 -9.68
C VAL A 14 -5.13 -4.76 -8.17
N TYR A 15 -4.82 -5.97 -7.71
CA TYR A 15 -4.72 -6.25 -6.28
C TYR A 15 -3.48 -5.63 -5.62
N ALA A 16 -2.34 -5.58 -6.32
CA ALA A 16 -1.13 -4.95 -5.82
C ALA A 16 -1.29 -3.44 -5.60
N MET A 17 -2.17 -2.78 -6.37
CA MET A 17 -2.44 -1.36 -6.30
C MET A 17 -3.61 -0.99 -5.37
N CYS A 18 -4.33 -1.95 -4.82
CA CYS A 18 -5.41 -1.72 -3.86
C CYS A 18 -4.87 -1.31 -2.47
N GLY A 19 -4.15 -0.19 -2.40
CA GLY A 19 -3.59 0.33 -1.16
C GLY A 19 -3.29 1.83 -1.22
N PHE A 20 -3.33 2.49 -0.06
CA PHE A 20 -3.02 3.91 0.11
C PHE A 20 -1.57 4.15 0.55
N ALA A 21 -0.64 3.26 0.20
CA ALA A 21 0.77 3.41 0.54
C ALA A 21 1.45 4.42 -0.40
N ASN A 22 1.30 5.71 -0.12
CA ASN A 22 1.92 6.81 -0.85
C ASN A 22 2.26 7.99 0.09
N LEU A 23 3.10 8.92 -0.37
CA LEU A 23 3.55 10.07 0.42
C LEU A 23 2.41 11.01 0.85
N GLY A 24 1.36 11.16 0.04
CA GLY A 24 0.20 11.96 0.40
C GLY A 24 -0.57 11.36 1.58
N SER A 25 -0.82 10.06 1.53
CA SER A 25 -1.46 9.31 2.61
C SER A 25 -0.64 9.29 3.90
N VAL A 26 0.69 9.31 3.82
CA VAL A 26 1.55 9.52 4.99
C VAL A 26 1.26 10.87 5.66
N GLY A 27 1.17 11.95 4.88
CA GLY A 27 0.82 13.27 5.41
C GLY A 27 -0.56 13.28 6.09
N ILE A 28 -1.55 12.63 5.48
CA ILE A 28 -2.90 12.47 6.05
C ILE A 28 -2.85 11.73 7.39
N MET A 29 -2.10 10.62 7.46
CA MET A 29 -1.98 9.83 8.70
C MET A 29 -1.22 10.57 9.80
N ILE A 30 -0.14 11.28 9.47
CA ILE A 30 0.58 12.11 10.44
C ILE A 30 -0.37 13.18 10.99
N ALA A 31 -1.09 13.90 10.12
CA ALA A 31 -2.01 14.95 10.55
C ALA A 31 -3.16 14.39 11.41
N GLY A 32 -3.81 13.31 10.96
CA GLY A 32 -4.95 12.72 11.66
C GLY A 32 -4.58 12.12 13.02
N VAL A 33 -3.57 11.25 13.05
CA VAL A 33 -3.17 10.56 14.30
C VAL A 33 -2.54 11.54 15.30
N SER A 34 -1.72 12.48 14.83
CA SER A 34 -1.12 13.48 15.72
C SER A 34 -2.15 14.49 16.25
N ALA A 35 -3.26 14.72 15.56
CA ALA A 35 -4.37 15.53 16.08
C ALA A 35 -5.20 14.76 17.13
N MET A 36 -5.32 13.44 17.00
CA MET A 36 -6.02 12.59 17.97
C MET A 36 -5.21 12.33 19.25
N ILE A 37 -3.89 12.15 19.13
CA ILE A 37 -2.99 11.83 20.25
C ILE A 37 -1.72 12.71 20.16
N PRO A 38 -1.81 14.00 20.54
CA PRO A 38 -0.73 14.97 20.33
C PRO A 38 0.58 14.62 21.06
N GLU A 39 0.49 14.01 22.24
CA GLU A 39 1.64 13.58 23.04
C GLU A 39 2.50 12.49 22.37
N ARG A 40 1.97 11.77 21.36
CA ARG A 40 2.69 10.73 20.59
C ARG A 40 3.10 11.17 19.19
N ARG A 41 2.97 12.46 18.85
CA ARG A 41 3.31 12.98 17.52
C ARG A 41 4.72 12.59 17.04
N ALA A 42 5.71 12.62 17.92
CA ALA A 42 7.09 12.28 17.57
C ALA A 42 7.20 10.82 17.10
N GLU A 43 6.54 9.89 17.78
CA GLU A 43 6.49 8.48 17.41
C GLU A 43 5.77 8.28 16.06
N VAL A 44 4.64 8.95 15.85
CA VAL A 44 3.89 8.88 14.58
C VAL A 44 4.76 9.32 13.40
N VAL A 45 5.51 10.42 13.55
CA VAL A 45 6.42 10.93 12.52
C VAL A 45 7.56 9.95 12.28
N GLU A 46 8.17 9.39 13.33
CA GLU A 46 9.27 8.42 13.20
C GLU A 46 8.85 7.14 12.46
N LEU A 47 7.62 6.67 12.72
CA LEU A 47 7.09 5.45 12.10
C LEU A 47 6.56 5.68 10.68
N SER A 48 6.32 6.92 10.26
CA SER A 48 5.61 7.24 9.02
C SER A 48 6.23 6.65 7.74
N LEU A 49 7.56 6.73 7.58
CA LEU A 49 8.25 6.15 6.43
C LEU A 49 8.31 4.62 6.50
N LYS A 50 8.46 4.07 7.71
CA LYS A 50 8.41 2.62 7.93
C LYS A 50 7.02 2.09 7.54
N ALA A 51 5.97 2.81 7.92
CA ALA A 51 4.57 2.49 7.59
C ALA A 51 4.31 2.53 6.08
N LEU A 52 4.89 3.49 5.36
CA LEU A 52 4.81 3.56 3.90
C LEU A 52 5.39 2.29 3.26
N VAL A 53 6.64 1.95 3.61
CA VAL A 53 7.31 0.76 3.06
C VAL A 53 6.55 -0.51 3.41
N SER A 54 6.10 -0.67 4.65
CA SER A 54 5.31 -1.83 5.05
C SER A 54 3.97 -1.90 4.31
N GLY A 55 3.32 -0.76 4.07
CA GLY A 55 2.06 -0.69 3.33
C GLY A 55 2.22 -1.08 1.86
N THR A 56 3.32 -0.65 1.22
CA THR A 56 3.65 -1.05 -0.15
C THR A 56 3.93 -2.54 -0.24
N ILE A 57 4.71 -3.10 0.70
CA ILE A 57 4.98 -4.53 0.77
C ILE A 57 3.68 -5.31 0.99
N ALA A 58 2.82 -4.89 1.93
CA ALA A 58 1.55 -5.56 2.20
C ALA A 58 0.64 -5.62 0.97
N SER A 59 0.51 -4.50 0.24
CA SER A 59 -0.27 -4.45 -1.01
C SER A 59 0.35 -5.34 -2.08
N GLY A 60 1.68 -5.30 -2.23
CA GLY A 60 2.42 -6.18 -3.15
C GLY A 60 2.28 -7.67 -2.82
N MET A 61 2.22 -8.03 -1.53
CA MET A 61 1.96 -9.40 -1.11
C MET A 61 0.57 -9.88 -1.50
N THR A 62 -0.45 -9.02 -1.44
CA THR A 62 -1.79 -9.36 -1.97
C THR A 62 -1.72 -9.71 -3.45
N GLY A 63 -1.01 -8.89 -4.25
CA GLY A 63 -0.75 -9.20 -5.66
C GLY A 63 0.03 -10.49 -5.87
N ALA A 64 1.04 -10.76 -5.03
CA ALA A 64 1.83 -11.99 -5.09
C ALA A 64 0.98 -13.23 -4.81
N VAL A 65 0.09 -13.18 -3.81
CA VAL A 65 -0.85 -14.26 -3.51
C VAL A 65 -1.76 -14.53 -4.71
N VAL A 66 -2.31 -13.49 -5.34
CA VAL A 66 -3.11 -13.64 -6.58
C VAL A 66 -2.27 -14.28 -7.69
N GLY A 67 -1.01 -13.88 -7.84
CA GLY A 67 -0.10 -14.47 -8.83
C GLY A 67 0.22 -15.94 -8.58
N LEU A 68 0.19 -16.41 -7.34
CA LEU A 68 0.42 -17.80 -6.97
C LEU A 68 -0.80 -18.70 -7.20
N LEU A 69 -1.99 -18.13 -7.42
CA LEU A 69 -3.23 -18.89 -7.60
C LEU A 69 -3.49 -19.16 -9.08
N PRO A 70 -3.18 -20.37 -9.60
CA PRO A 70 -3.28 -20.67 -11.03
C PRO A 70 -4.73 -20.72 -11.55
N SER A 71 -5.72 -20.80 -10.67
CA SER A 71 -7.14 -20.89 -11.02
C SER A 71 -7.88 -19.55 -11.09
N LEU A 72 -7.23 -18.45 -10.69
CA LEU A 72 -7.80 -17.10 -10.65
C LEU A 72 -7.35 -16.23 -11.83
N VAL A 73 -6.54 -16.79 -12.73
CA VAL A 73 -5.63 -16.07 -13.63
C VAL A 73 -5.64 -16.67 -15.02
#